data_AF-A0A836K0W1-F1
#
_entry.id   AF-A0A836K0W1-F1
#
_cell.length_a   1.000
_cell.length_b   1.000
_cell.length_c   1.000
_cell.angle_alpha   90.00
_cell.angle_beta   90.00
_cell.angle_gamma   90.00
#
_symmetry.space_group_name_H-M   'P 1'
#
loop_
_entity.id
_entity.type
_entity.pdbx_description
1 polymer ?
#
loop_
_entity_poly.entity_id
_entity_poly.type
_entity_poly.pdbx_seq_one_letter_code
_entity_poly.pdbx_strand_id
1 'polypeptide(L)'
;MNRTSVFKWCREFKNGRTSVHDDQRSGRPSILTDDIVEKIENALRDDRRLTVDELSAMFPQISRSLLHETITETLGYRKLSARWVPKQLTDQHKLNQVKAGQEFLRRYKLHGDEFLRSIVTGDRNIDEVKKIVLANRRITTGRREIRTKIARNAPAHTSLLVREFMAKNNTLMMPQISSDLAPCDATIEEIKTASKEELNKITKNDFLNCFGDWKKRWHKCIISDGDYFEGDKIHIHE
;
A
#
# COMPACT_ATOMS: atom_id res chain seq x y z
N MET A 1 38.12 -5.64 43.98
CA MET A 1 38.33 -4.18 43.96
C MET A 1 39.66 -3.88 44.62
N ASN A 2 40.52 -3.09 43.98
CA ASN A 2 41.78 -2.68 44.61
C ASN A 2 41.52 -1.52 45.61
N ARG A 3 42.45 -1.31 46.55
CA ARG A 3 42.34 -0.28 47.60
C ARG A 3 42.04 1.11 47.00
N THR A 4 42.68 1.46 45.89
CA THR A 4 42.54 2.74 45.19
C THR A 4 41.12 2.97 44.66
N SER A 5 40.48 1.95 44.08
CA SER A 5 39.09 2.03 43.61
C SER A 5 38.11 2.22 44.76
N VAL A 6 38.35 1.57 45.91
CA VAL A 6 37.51 1.75 47.11
C VAL A 6 37.57 3.19 47.60
N PHE A 7 38.77 3.78 47.70
CA PHE A 7 38.91 5.18 48.10
C PHE A 7 38.28 6.16 47.10
N LYS A 8 38.38 5.88 45.79
CA LYS A 8 37.71 6.67 44.75
C LYS A 8 36.19 6.65 44.95
N TRP A 9 35.58 5.47 45.07
CA TRP A 9 34.13 5.34 45.28
C TRP A 9 33.68 6.00 46.59
N CYS A 10 34.39 5.80 47.71
CA CYS A 10 34.07 6.48 48.96
C CYS A 10 34.10 8.02 48.83
N ARG A 11 35.02 8.57 48.03
CA ARG A 11 35.07 10.01 47.74
C ARG A 11 33.89 10.46 46.88
N GLU A 12 33.56 9.73 45.82
CA GLU A 12 32.42 10.06 44.94
C GLU A 12 31.08 10.04 45.70
N PHE A 13 30.87 9.04 46.56
CA PHE A 13 29.67 8.98 47.42
C PHE A 13 29.60 10.14 48.41
N LYS A 14 30.74 10.52 49.03
CA LYS A 14 30.81 11.70 49.90
C LYS A 14 30.54 13.01 49.15
N ASN A 15 30.89 13.06 47.87
CA ASN A 15 30.63 14.19 47.00
C ASN A 15 29.20 14.19 46.41
N GLY A 16 28.31 13.31 46.88
CA GLY A 16 26.88 13.33 46.54
C GLY A 16 26.47 12.45 45.36
N ARG A 17 27.38 11.65 44.78
CA ARG A 17 26.99 10.61 43.80
C ARG A 17 26.12 9.57 44.51
N THR A 18 24.93 9.28 44.00
CA THR A 18 24.03 8.23 44.53
C THR A 18 23.95 7.00 43.61
N SER A 19 24.40 7.10 42.36
CA SER A 19 24.38 6.01 41.39
C SER A 19 25.60 5.11 41.50
N VAL A 20 25.35 3.80 41.55
CA VAL A 20 26.36 2.72 41.55
C VAL A 20 26.76 2.31 40.12
N HIS A 21 26.01 2.75 39.11
CA HIS A 21 26.34 2.46 37.71
C HIS A 21 27.55 3.29 37.26
N ASP A 22 28.33 2.72 36.33
CA ASP A 22 29.41 3.45 35.66
C ASP A 22 28.83 4.68 34.94
N ASP A 23 29.57 5.78 34.95
CA ASP A 23 29.23 6.93 34.09
C ASP A 23 29.41 6.55 32.62
N GLN A 24 28.75 7.31 31.75
CA GLN A 24 28.92 7.18 30.31
C GLN A 24 30.40 7.27 29.97
N ARG A 25 30.95 6.14 29.49
CA ARG A 25 32.35 6.09 29.06
C ARG A 25 32.48 6.88 27.77
N SER A 26 33.55 7.65 27.64
CA SER A 26 33.96 8.21 26.35
C SER A 26 34.31 7.06 25.41
N GLY A 27 33.38 6.74 24.49
CA GLY A 27 33.56 5.71 23.48
C GLY A 27 34.55 6.12 22.38
N ARG A 28 34.69 5.26 21.36
CA ARG A 28 35.40 5.61 20.13
C ARG A 28 34.71 6.83 19.49
N PRO A 29 35.44 7.88 19.06
CA PRO A 29 34.84 8.97 18.31
C PRO A 29 34.07 8.41 17.11
N SER A 30 32.78 8.75 17.02
CA SER A 30 31.98 8.35 15.86
C SER A 30 32.53 9.07 14.63
N ILE A 31 32.64 8.36 13.51
CA ILE A 31 32.91 8.98 12.19
C ILE A 31 31.74 9.88 11.79
N LEU A 32 30.56 9.62 12.36
CA LEU A 32 29.35 10.39 12.17
C LEU A 32 29.46 11.70 12.97
N THR A 33 29.85 12.79 12.30
CA THR A 33 29.75 14.15 12.83
C THR A 33 28.38 14.74 12.53
N ASP A 34 27.95 15.73 13.32
CA ASP A 34 26.65 16.39 13.12
C ASP A 34 26.52 17.00 11.71
N ASP A 35 27.61 17.57 11.17
CA ASP A 35 27.67 18.09 9.78
C ASP A 35 27.37 17.01 8.72
N ILE A 36 27.84 15.77 8.96
CA ILE A 36 27.58 14.66 8.04
C ILE A 36 26.12 14.22 8.13
N VAL A 37 25.55 14.16 9.34
CA VAL A 37 24.13 13.83 9.56
C VAL A 37 23.24 14.86 8.86
N GLU A 38 23.56 16.14 9.02
CA GLU A 38 22.82 17.23 8.38
C GLU A 38 22.86 17.12 6.84
N LYS A 39 24.02 16.79 6.26
CA LYS A 39 24.15 16.56 4.81
C LYS A 39 23.32 15.38 4.32
N ILE A 40 23.27 14.28 5.07
CA ILE A 40 22.42 13.12 4.74
C ILE A 40 20.94 13.52 4.81
N GLU A 41 20.55 14.26 5.84
CA GLU A 41 19.16 14.72 6.00
C GLU A 41 18.74 15.65 4.86
N ASN A 42 19.59 16.60 4.48
CA ASN A 42 19.30 17.51 3.38
C ASN A 42 19.15 16.76 2.04
N ALA A 43 20.03 15.79 1.74
CA ALA A 43 19.91 14.96 0.55
C ALA A 43 18.56 14.20 0.50
N LEU A 44 18.12 13.65 1.64
CA LEU A 44 16.83 12.94 1.76
C LEU A 44 15.62 13.87 1.66
N ARG A 45 15.75 15.13 2.12
CA ARG A 45 14.68 16.13 1.99
C ARG A 45 14.52 16.58 0.55
N ASP A 46 15.62 16.72 -0.18
CA ASP A 46 15.65 17.11 -1.59
C ASP A 46 15.09 16.00 -2.50
N ASP A 47 15.55 14.75 -2.31
CA ASP A 47 15.00 13.59 -3.00
C ASP A 47 14.68 12.44 -2.03
N ARG A 48 13.38 12.32 -1.72
CA ARG A 48 12.84 11.28 -0.84
C ARG A 48 12.88 9.88 -1.46
N ARG A 49 13.28 9.73 -2.72
CA ARG A 49 13.37 8.44 -3.42
C ARG A 49 14.79 7.87 -3.41
N LEU A 50 15.76 8.60 -2.85
CA LEU A 50 17.14 8.15 -2.77
C LEU A 50 17.25 6.77 -2.12
N THR A 51 18.00 5.90 -2.79
CA THR A 51 18.35 4.60 -2.27
C THR A 51 19.57 4.68 -1.36
N VAL A 52 19.72 3.69 -0.48
CA VAL A 52 20.92 3.57 0.36
C VAL A 52 22.18 3.40 -0.50
N ASP A 53 22.06 2.82 -1.69
CA ASP A 53 23.17 2.69 -2.65
C ASP A 53 23.63 4.06 -3.19
N GLU A 54 22.69 4.90 -3.59
CA GLU A 54 22.99 6.26 -4.05
C GLU A 54 23.58 7.13 -2.93
N LEU A 55 23.02 7.02 -1.72
CA LEU A 55 23.59 7.70 -0.53
C LEU A 55 24.99 7.19 -0.20
N SER A 56 25.24 5.88 -0.35
CA SER A 56 26.58 5.33 -0.15
C SER A 56 27.59 5.83 -1.19
N ALA A 57 27.15 6.14 -2.41
CA ALA A 57 27.99 6.75 -3.42
C ALA A 57 28.27 8.23 -3.14
N MET A 58 27.30 8.96 -2.56
CA MET A 58 27.46 10.36 -2.14
C MET A 58 28.34 10.51 -0.89
N PHE A 59 28.28 9.54 0.03
CA PHE A 59 29.00 9.55 1.30
C PHE A 59 29.91 8.31 1.45
N PRO A 60 30.96 8.18 0.62
CA PRO A 60 31.82 6.99 0.60
C PRO A 60 32.60 6.77 1.90
N GLN A 61 32.75 7.81 2.74
CA GLN A 61 33.37 7.73 4.06
C GLN A 61 32.51 7.00 5.11
N ILE A 62 31.24 6.73 4.79
CA ILE A 62 30.28 6.10 5.69
C ILE A 62 29.96 4.72 5.16
N SER A 63 29.97 3.72 6.04
CA SER A 63 29.55 2.39 5.65
C SER A 63 28.04 2.35 5.38
N ARG A 64 27.61 1.48 4.48
CA ARG A 64 26.19 1.26 4.16
C ARG A 64 25.33 0.98 5.40
N SER A 65 25.86 0.21 6.35
CA SER A 65 25.16 -0.13 7.59
C SER A 65 24.98 1.08 8.50
N LEU A 66 26.01 1.93 8.62
CA LEU A 66 25.94 3.14 9.42
C LEU A 66 24.99 4.17 8.77
N LEU A 67 24.98 4.28 7.43
CA LEU A 67 23.98 5.07 6.72
C LEU A 67 22.55 4.61 7.05
N HIS A 68 22.30 3.30 7.01
CA HIS A 68 20.98 2.78 7.35
C HIS A 68 20.60 3.13 8.80
N GLU A 69 21.50 2.94 9.77
CA GLU A 69 21.28 3.30 11.18
C GLU A 69 21.02 4.80 11.36
N THR A 70 21.80 5.67 10.70
CA THR A 70 21.57 7.12 10.75
C THR A 70 20.19 7.49 10.22
N ILE A 71 19.76 6.88 9.11
CA ILE A 71 18.46 7.16 8.51
C ILE A 71 17.32 6.68 9.42
N THR A 72 17.40 5.47 9.95
CA THR A 72 16.28 4.86 10.70
C THR A 72 16.26 5.22 12.18
N GLU A 73 17.42 5.22 12.84
CA GLU A 73 17.52 5.42 14.30
C GLU A 73 17.77 6.87 14.67
N THR A 74 18.70 7.56 13.98
CA THR A 74 19.05 8.95 14.30
C THR A 74 18.02 9.94 13.75
N LEU A 75 17.69 9.81 12.46
CA LEU A 75 16.76 10.72 11.77
C LEU A 75 15.30 10.22 11.83
N GLY A 76 15.05 8.97 12.21
CA GLY A 76 13.71 8.42 12.37
C GLY A 76 12.94 8.19 11.06
N TYR A 77 13.60 8.22 9.90
CA TYR A 77 12.97 7.97 8.62
C TYR A 77 12.60 6.50 8.46
N ARG A 78 11.47 6.26 7.79
CA ARG A 78 11.02 4.92 7.41
C ARG A 78 10.80 4.83 5.93
N LYS A 79 11.18 3.71 5.34
CA LYS A 79 10.86 3.40 3.95
C LYS A 79 9.35 3.25 3.79
N LEU A 80 8.77 4.07 2.94
CA LEU A 80 7.39 3.94 2.49
C LEU A 80 7.38 3.48 1.04
N SER A 81 6.47 2.57 0.70
CA SER A 81 6.24 2.19 -0.69
C SER A 81 5.31 3.21 -1.34
N ALA A 82 5.75 3.80 -2.46
CA ALA A 82 4.91 4.69 -3.25
C ALA A 82 3.60 3.97 -3.67
N ARG A 83 2.50 4.72 -3.68
CA ARG A 83 1.19 4.21 -4.11
C ARG A 83 1.04 4.35 -5.62
N TRP A 84 0.37 3.37 -6.21
CA TRP A 84 -0.04 3.46 -7.62
C TRP A 84 -1.13 4.49 -7.76
N VAL A 85 -0.89 5.46 -8.63
CA VAL A 85 -1.87 6.47 -9.02
C VAL A 85 -2.39 6.07 -10.41
N PRO A 86 -3.71 6.06 -10.67
CA PRO A 86 -4.28 5.51 -11.90
C PRO A 86 -3.76 6.16 -13.20
N LYS A 87 -3.50 7.47 -13.17
CA LYS A 87 -3.08 8.24 -14.35
C LYS A 87 -2.34 9.50 -13.93
N GLN A 88 -1.43 9.99 -14.77
CA GLN A 88 -0.89 11.34 -14.62
C GLN A 88 -1.95 12.37 -15.05
N LEU A 89 -2.35 13.24 -14.11
CA LEU A 89 -3.34 14.29 -14.38
C LEU A 89 -2.72 15.43 -15.20
N THR A 90 -3.56 16.05 -16.02
CA THR A 90 -3.24 17.33 -16.67
C THR A 90 -3.88 18.43 -15.85
N ASP A 91 -3.41 19.67 -16.01
CA ASP A 91 -3.99 20.81 -15.30
C ASP A 91 -5.49 20.95 -15.57
N GLN A 92 -5.93 20.63 -16.79
CA GLN A 92 -7.36 20.61 -17.14
C GLN A 92 -8.12 19.52 -16.37
N HIS A 93 -7.54 18.33 -16.18
CA HIS A 93 -8.18 17.29 -15.37
C HIS A 93 -8.33 17.73 -13.92
N LYS A 94 -7.29 18.34 -13.34
CA LYS A 94 -7.31 18.86 -11.96
C LYS A 94 -8.36 19.96 -11.79
N LEU A 95 -8.37 20.94 -12.70
CA LEU A 95 -9.34 22.01 -12.70
C LEU A 95 -10.78 21.50 -12.79
N ASN A 96 -11.02 20.50 -13.65
CA ASN A 96 -12.35 19.89 -13.77
C ASN A 96 -12.76 19.18 -12.48
N GLN A 97 -11.83 18.50 -11.80
CA GLN A 97 -12.10 17.85 -10.51
C GLN A 97 -12.45 18.87 -9.43
N VAL A 98 -11.68 19.96 -9.30
CA VAL A 98 -11.96 21.04 -8.34
C VAL A 98 -13.33 21.67 -8.61
N LYS A 99 -13.61 22.02 -9.86
CA LYS A 99 -14.91 22.59 -10.27
C LYS A 99 -16.08 21.67 -9.91
N ALA A 100 -15.94 20.37 -10.17
CA ALA A 100 -16.95 19.40 -9.81
C ALA A 100 -17.14 19.35 -8.28
N GLY A 101 -16.06 19.26 -7.50
CA GLY A 101 -16.12 19.27 -6.03
C GLY A 101 -16.80 20.51 -5.47
N GLN A 102 -16.48 21.70 -6.01
CA GLN A 102 -17.12 22.96 -5.63
C GLN A 102 -18.62 22.97 -5.93
N GLU A 103 -19.02 22.50 -7.11
CA GLU A 103 -20.43 22.44 -7.49
C GLU A 103 -21.22 21.46 -6.61
N PHE A 104 -20.65 20.30 -6.27
CA PHE A 104 -21.25 19.36 -5.33
C PHE A 104 -21.46 19.97 -3.94
N LEU A 105 -20.44 20.67 -3.42
CA LEU A 105 -20.56 21.36 -2.13
C LEU A 105 -21.55 22.53 -2.17
N ARG A 106 -21.62 23.27 -3.28
CA ARG A 106 -22.58 24.36 -3.47
C ARG A 106 -24.01 23.82 -3.44
N ARG A 107 -24.30 22.74 -4.16
CA ARG A 107 -25.62 22.09 -4.17
C ARG A 107 -25.98 21.55 -2.80
N TYR A 108 -25.03 20.95 -2.10
CA TYR A 108 -25.24 20.50 -0.73
C TYR A 108 -25.56 21.65 0.22
N LYS A 109 -24.86 22.79 0.13
CA LYS A 109 -25.18 23.98 0.94
C LYS A 109 -26.59 24.53 0.67
N LEU A 110 -27.09 24.40 -0.56
CA LEU A 110 -28.40 24.92 -0.95
C LEU A 110 -29.56 23.99 -0.57
N HIS A 111 -29.38 22.68 -0.70
CA HIS A 111 -30.45 21.68 -0.61
C HIS A 111 -30.26 20.65 0.51
N GLY A 112 -29.14 20.71 1.24
CA GLY A 112 -28.82 19.80 2.34
C GLY A 112 -28.86 18.33 1.93
N ASP A 113 -29.40 17.50 2.83
CA ASP A 113 -29.47 16.05 2.65
C ASP A 113 -30.47 15.61 1.56
N GLU A 114 -31.41 16.48 1.16
CA GLU A 114 -32.31 16.19 0.04
C GLU A 114 -31.53 16.00 -1.25
N PHE A 115 -30.51 16.84 -1.48
CA PHE A 115 -29.60 16.67 -2.61
C PHE A 115 -28.88 15.32 -2.57
N LEU A 116 -28.34 14.92 -1.42
CA LEU A 116 -27.65 13.64 -1.28
C LEU A 116 -28.57 12.46 -1.57
N ARG A 117 -29.81 12.51 -1.07
CA ARG A 117 -30.83 11.48 -1.32
C ARG A 117 -31.25 11.40 -2.79
N SER A 118 -31.09 12.49 -3.54
CA SER A 118 -31.39 12.51 -4.98
C SER A 118 -30.29 11.88 -5.86
N ILE A 119 -29.09 11.63 -5.31
CA ILE A 119 -27.97 11.08 -6.09
C ILE A 119 -28.15 9.58 -6.30
N VAL A 120 -28.21 9.18 -7.56
CA VAL A 120 -28.12 7.78 -8.00
C VAL A 120 -26.75 7.56 -8.63
N THR A 121 -25.99 6.59 -8.11
CA THR A 121 -24.65 6.21 -8.61
C THR A 121 -24.61 4.74 -8.96
N GLY A 122 -23.83 4.38 -9.96
CA GLY A 122 -23.57 3.00 -10.36
C GLY A 122 -22.25 2.90 -11.10
N ASP A 123 -21.49 1.85 -10.84
CA ASP A 123 -20.24 1.55 -11.54
C ASP A 123 -20.20 0.08 -11.95
N ARG A 124 -19.49 -0.24 -13.04
CA ARG A 124 -19.31 -1.60 -13.54
C ARG A 124 -17.99 -2.15 -13.04
N ASN A 125 -18.05 -2.83 -11.90
CA ASN A 125 -16.85 -3.31 -11.23
C ASN A 125 -16.42 -4.70 -11.76
N ILE A 126 -15.73 -4.71 -12.91
CA ILE A 126 -15.18 -5.94 -13.52
C ILE A 126 -14.10 -6.58 -12.62
N ASP A 127 -13.44 -5.79 -11.79
CA ASP A 127 -12.30 -6.25 -11.00
C ASP A 127 -12.71 -7.00 -9.71
N GLU A 128 -13.87 -6.70 -9.12
CA GLU A 128 -14.45 -7.51 -8.04
C GLU A 128 -14.78 -8.93 -8.53
N VAL A 129 -15.35 -9.04 -9.74
CA VAL A 129 -15.63 -10.33 -10.39
C VAL A 129 -14.33 -11.10 -10.63
N LYS A 130 -13.27 -10.43 -11.09
CA LYS A 130 -11.94 -11.05 -11.24
C LYS A 130 -11.36 -11.52 -9.91
N LYS A 131 -11.53 -10.76 -8.82
CA LYS A 131 -11.07 -11.16 -7.47
C LYS A 131 -11.80 -12.40 -6.97
N ILE A 132 -13.12 -12.49 -7.16
CA ILE A 132 -13.93 -13.67 -6.82
C ILE A 132 -13.45 -14.90 -7.62
N VAL A 133 -13.25 -14.74 -8.94
CA VAL A 133 -12.73 -15.79 -9.82
C VAL A 133 -11.32 -16.25 -9.41
N LEU A 134 -10.44 -15.31 -9.02
CA LEU A 134 -9.08 -15.61 -8.57
C LEU A 134 -9.04 -16.24 -7.16
N ALA A 135 -9.95 -15.88 -6.27
CA ALA A 135 -10.07 -16.47 -4.94
C ALA A 135 -10.52 -17.94 -5.02
N ASN A 136 -11.49 -18.25 -5.88
CA ASN A 136 -11.92 -19.63 -6.15
C ASN A 136 -10.79 -20.49 -6.76
N ARG A 137 -9.83 -19.86 -7.44
CA ARG A 137 -8.63 -20.52 -7.98
C ARG A 137 -7.66 -21.02 -6.90
N ARG A 138 -7.68 -20.44 -5.69
CA ARG A 138 -6.79 -20.82 -4.58
C ARG A 138 -7.36 -21.93 -3.70
N ILE A 139 -8.69 -22.05 -3.62
CA ILE A 139 -9.36 -23.11 -2.84
C ILE A 139 -9.13 -24.49 -3.47
N THR A 140 -8.97 -24.57 -4.79
CA THR A 140 -8.74 -25.83 -5.52
C THR A 140 -7.28 -26.31 -5.53
N THR A 141 -6.32 -25.50 -5.07
CA THR A 141 -4.88 -25.88 -5.06
C THR A 141 -4.44 -26.59 -3.78
N GLY A 142 -5.38 -26.92 -2.88
CA GLY A 142 -5.12 -27.65 -1.63
C GLY A 142 -5.04 -29.18 -1.77
N ARG A 143 -5.34 -29.75 -2.94
CA ARG A 143 -5.17 -31.19 -3.20
C ARG A 143 -3.84 -31.43 -3.91
N ARG A 144 -2.83 -31.86 -3.15
CA ARG A 144 -1.63 -32.50 -3.73
C ARG A 144 -2.11 -33.73 -4.50
N GLU A 145 -1.93 -33.74 -5.81
CA GLU A 145 -1.51 -34.90 -6.60
C GLU A 145 -1.39 -34.54 -8.09
N ILE A 146 -0.22 -34.85 -8.64
CA ILE A 146 0.13 -35.10 -10.05
C ILE A 146 -0.23 -33.98 -11.06
N ARG A 147 0.82 -33.29 -11.51
CA ARG A 147 0.79 -32.20 -12.49
C ARG A 147 0.60 -32.74 -13.91
N THR A 148 -0.62 -33.10 -14.28
CA THR A 148 -1.03 -33.22 -15.69
C THR A 148 -1.63 -31.89 -16.12
N LYS A 149 -0.89 -31.12 -16.94
CA LYS A 149 -1.44 -29.91 -17.58
C LYS A 149 -2.54 -30.35 -18.56
N ILE A 150 -3.78 -29.99 -18.29
CA ILE A 150 -4.91 -30.19 -19.20
C ILE A 150 -5.32 -28.80 -19.73
N ALA A 151 -5.18 -28.58 -21.03
CA ALA A 151 -5.56 -27.33 -21.68
C ALA A 151 -6.91 -27.49 -22.39
N ARG A 152 -7.83 -26.52 -22.23
CA ARG A 152 -9.09 -26.48 -22.97
C ARG A 152 -8.85 -26.02 -24.41
N ASN A 153 -9.42 -26.71 -25.39
CA ASN A 153 -9.36 -26.39 -26.83
C ASN A 153 -10.19 -25.13 -27.16
N ALA A 154 -9.72 -23.95 -26.76
CA ALA A 154 -10.20 -22.69 -27.30
C ALA A 154 -9.60 -22.43 -28.72
N PRO A 155 -10.24 -21.64 -29.60
CA PRO A 155 -9.82 -21.50 -31.01
C PRO A 155 -8.36 -21.05 -31.22
N ALA A 156 -7.79 -20.30 -30.27
CA ALA A 156 -6.37 -19.92 -30.28
C ALA A 156 -5.40 -21.10 -30.04
N HIS A 157 -5.88 -22.18 -29.43
CA HIS A 157 -5.10 -23.36 -29.04
C HIS A 157 -5.19 -24.51 -30.06
N THR A 158 -6.03 -24.37 -31.08
CA THR A 158 -6.14 -25.28 -32.23
C THR A 158 -5.17 -24.97 -33.37
N SER A 159 -4.35 -23.92 -33.23
CA SER A 159 -3.26 -23.57 -34.15
C SER A 159 -2.21 -24.69 -34.24
N LEU A 160 -1.68 -24.91 -35.44
CA LEU A 160 -0.68 -25.94 -35.77
C LEU A 160 0.58 -25.81 -34.89
N LEU A 161 1.06 -24.58 -34.69
CA LEU A 161 2.21 -24.27 -33.83
C LEU A 161 1.98 -24.68 -32.37
N VAL A 162 0.75 -24.52 -31.88
CA VAL A 162 0.38 -24.85 -30.51
C VAL A 162 0.22 -26.36 -30.34
N ARG A 163 -0.32 -27.07 -31.35
CA ARG A 163 -0.39 -28.54 -31.37
C ARG A 163 0.99 -29.18 -31.38
N GLU A 164 1.90 -28.70 -32.23
CA GLU A 164 3.28 -29.20 -32.29
C GLU A 164 4.02 -28.97 -30.96
N PHE A 165 3.84 -27.78 -30.35
CA PHE A 165 4.41 -27.49 -29.04
C PHE A 165 3.87 -28.41 -27.94
N MET A 166 2.58 -28.70 -27.91
CA MET A 166 1.99 -29.58 -26.90
C MET A 166 2.38 -31.05 -27.10
N ALA A 167 2.48 -31.51 -28.35
CA ALA A 167 2.97 -32.85 -28.68
C ALA A 167 4.44 -33.04 -28.27
N LYS A 168 5.30 -32.04 -28.53
CA LYS A 168 6.71 -32.04 -28.12
C LYS A 168 6.91 -32.08 -26.60
N ASN A 169 5.93 -31.58 -25.84
CA ASN A 169 5.96 -31.53 -24.37
C ASN A 169 5.08 -32.60 -23.70
N ASN A 170 4.72 -33.67 -24.42
CA ASN A 170 3.96 -34.82 -23.90
C ASN A 170 2.64 -34.43 -23.19
N THR A 171 1.97 -33.39 -23.69
CA THR A 171 0.73 -32.85 -23.11
C THR A 171 -0.48 -33.40 -23.87
N LEU A 172 -1.35 -34.15 -23.17
CA LEU A 172 -2.56 -34.73 -23.75
C LEU A 172 -3.61 -33.66 -24.07
N MET A 173 -4.07 -33.64 -25.33
CA MET A 173 -5.21 -32.84 -25.78
C MET A 173 -6.51 -33.58 -25.46
N MET A 174 -7.46 -32.94 -24.78
CA MET A 174 -8.78 -33.54 -24.52
C MET A 174 -9.63 -33.55 -25.80
N PRO A 175 -10.33 -34.67 -26.11
CA PRO A 175 -11.42 -34.65 -27.09
C PRO A 175 -12.51 -33.68 -26.67
N GLN A 176 -13.11 -33.00 -27.65
CA GLN A 176 -14.22 -32.09 -27.42
C GLN A 176 -15.40 -32.87 -26.78
N ILE A 177 -15.94 -32.28 -25.71
CA ILE A 177 -17.16 -32.62 -24.98
C ILE A 177 -16.96 -33.60 -23.79
N SER A 178 -16.68 -33.01 -22.63
CA SER A 178 -17.47 -33.22 -21.41
C SER A 178 -17.20 -32.03 -20.49
N SER A 179 -18.26 -31.30 -20.14
CA SER A 179 -18.24 -30.18 -19.19
C SER A 179 -17.89 -30.61 -17.77
N ASP A 180 -17.73 -31.91 -17.52
CA ASP A 180 -17.89 -32.47 -16.19
C ASP A 180 -16.53 -32.64 -15.48
N LEU A 181 -15.44 -32.23 -16.14
CA LEU A 181 -14.06 -32.42 -15.68
C LEU A 181 -13.20 -31.14 -15.67
N ALA A 182 -13.81 -29.95 -15.85
CA ALA A 182 -13.10 -28.68 -15.67
C ALA A 182 -13.34 -28.11 -14.25
N PRO A 183 -12.31 -27.89 -13.42
CA PRO A 183 -12.47 -27.42 -12.04
C PRO A 183 -12.71 -25.89 -11.94
N CYS A 184 -13.37 -25.29 -12.92
CA CYS A 184 -13.46 -23.83 -13.07
C CYS A 184 -14.84 -23.39 -13.59
N ASP A 185 -15.93 -23.81 -12.96
CA ASP A 185 -17.26 -23.38 -13.37
C ASP A 185 -18.10 -23.03 -12.13
N ALA A 186 -17.82 -21.87 -11.51
CA ALA A 186 -18.85 -21.23 -10.69
C ALA A 186 -19.98 -20.84 -11.65
N THR A 187 -21.19 -21.34 -11.41
CA THR A 187 -22.30 -21.06 -12.31
C THR A 187 -22.72 -19.60 -12.21
N ILE A 188 -23.30 -19.06 -13.28
CA ILE A 188 -23.84 -17.68 -13.26
C ILE A 188 -24.84 -17.50 -12.10
N GLU A 189 -25.59 -18.54 -11.77
CA GLU A 189 -26.57 -18.52 -10.69
C GLU A 189 -25.93 -18.51 -9.30
N GLU A 190 -24.82 -19.23 -9.10
CA GLU A 190 -24.03 -19.14 -7.85
C GLU A 190 -23.48 -17.73 -7.65
N ILE A 191 -22.94 -17.11 -8.71
CA ILE A 191 -22.40 -15.75 -8.64
C ILE A 191 -23.51 -14.73 -8.32
N LYS A 192 -24.67 -14.84 -8.96
CA LYS A 192 -25.84 -13.99 -8.67
C LYS A 192 -26.31 -14.15 -7.23
N THR A 193 -26.37 -15.40 -6.74
CA THR A 193 -26.82 -15.72 -5.38
C THR A 193 -25.87 -15.13 -4.34
N ALA A 194 -24.56 -15.40 -4.47
CA ALA A 194 -23.55 -14.86 -3.57
C ALA A 194 -23.50 -13.32 -3.60
N SER A 195 -23.59 -12.71 -4.79
CA SER A 195 -23.63 -11.25 -4.92
C SER A 195 -24.84 -10.64 -4.24
N LYS A 196 -26.01 -11.27 -4.39
CA LYS A 196 -27.26 -10.82 -3.74
C LYS A 196 -27.16 -10.94 -2.22
N GLU A 197 -26.58 -12.01 -1.70
CA GLU A 197 -26.38 -12.19 -0.26
C GLU A 197 -25.49 -11.10 0.32
N GLU A 198 -24.36 -10.77 -0.33
CA GLU A 198 -23.49 -9.68 0.12
C GLU A 198 -24.17 -8.31 0.02
N LEU A 199 -24.90 -8.04 -1.06
CA LEU A 199 -25.64 -6.78 -1.21
C LEU A 199 -26.71 -6.61 -0.12
N ASN A 200 -27.37 -7.69 0.28
CA ASN A 200 -28.37 -7.67 1.35
C ASN A 200 -27.77 -7.39 2.74
N LYS A 201 -26.46 -7.61 2.94
CA LYS A 201 -25.78 -7.27 4.20
C LYS A 201 -25.54 -5.77 4.36
N ILE A 202 -25.56 -5.01 3.27
CA ILE A 202 -25.30 -3.57 3.29
C ILE A 202 -26.52 -2.87 3.91
N THR A 203 -26.30 -2.19 5.03
CA THR A 203 -27.39 -1.49 5.73
C THR A 203 -27.63 -0.11 5.12
N LYS A 204 -28.82 0.46 5.36
CA LYS A 204 -29.11 1.86 5.00
C LYS A 204 -28.11 2.84 5.64
N ASN A 205 -27.61 2.52 6.83
CA ASN A 205 -26.65 3.36 7.54
C ASN A 205 -25.28 3.36 6.84
N ASP A 206 -24.86 2.24 6.24
CA ASP A 206 -23.62 2.16 5.47
C ASP A 206 -23.65 3.10 4.26
N PHE A 207 -24.79 3.18 3.56
CA PHE A 207 -25.00 4.15 2.48
C PHE A 207 -24.97 5.60 2.97
N LEU A 208 -25.55 5.89 4.15
CA LEU A 208 -25.51 7.24 4.72
C LEU A 208 -24.09 7.65 5.10
N ASN A 209 -23.31 6.73 5.67
CA ASN A 209 -21.91 6.96 5.99
C ASN A 209 -21.08 7.29 4.73
N CYS A 210 -21.37 6.64 3.60
CA CYS A 210 -20.72 6.96 2.32
C CYS A 210 -20.91 8.42 1.90
N PHE A 211 -22.08 9.02 2.14
CA PHE A 211 -22.28 10.45 1.84
C PHE A 211 -21.42 11.36 2.72
N GLY A 212 -21.25 11.01 4.00
CA GLY A 212 -20.31 11.69 4.88
C GLY A 212 -18.89 11.67 4.32
N ASP A 213 -18.46 10.53 3.80
CA ASP A 213 -17.14 10.38 3.16
C ASP A 213 -17.03 11.13 1.84
N TRP A 214 -18.10 11.22 1.05
CA TRP A 214 -18.12 12.02 -0.17
C TRP A 214 -17.92 13.50 0.12
N LYS A 215 -18.59 14.05 1.15
CA LYS A 215 -18.37 15.43 1.59
C LYS A 215 -16.90 15.70 1.94
N LYS A 216 -16.28 14.79 2.70
CA LYS A 216 -14.85 14.89 3.04
C LYS A 216 -13.98 14.82 1.79
N ARG A 217 -14.29 13.94 0.84
CA ARG A 217 -13.55 13.79 -0.43
C ARG A 217 -13.65 15.03 -1.32
N TRP A 218 -14.81 15.68 -1.39
CA TRP A 218 -14.95 16.91 -2.17
C TRP A 218 -14.10 18.05 -1.58
N HIS A 219 -14.09 18.21 -0.26
CA HIS A 219 -13.20 19.19 0.40
C HIS A 219 -11.72 18.87 0.15
N LYS A 220 -11.32 17.61 0.31
CA LYS A 220 -9.93 17.17 0.04
C LYS A 220 -9.53 17.45 -1.40
N CYS A 221 -10.40 17.17 -2.36
CA CYS A 221 -10.15 17.45 -3.77
C CYS A 221 -9.87 18.94 -4.02
N ILE A 222 -10.59 19.84 -3.35
CA ILE A 222 -10.39 21.29 -3.47
C ILE A 222 -9.09 21.73 -2.80
N ILE A 223 -8.81 21.23 -1.59
CA ILE A 223 -7.58 21.57 -0.84
C ILE A 223 -6.33 21.08 -1.55
N SER A 224 -6.42 19.92 -2.21
CA SER A 224 -5.36 19.35 -3.04
C SER A 224 -5.29 19.95 -4.44
N ASP A 225 -6.04 21.00 -4.75
CA ASP A 225 -6.09 21.63 -6.09
C ASP A 225 -6.30 20.62 -7.24
N GLY A 226 -7.15 19.62 -6.98
CA GLY A 226 -7.49 18.57 -7.95
C GLY A 226 -6.46 17.46 -8.10
N ASP A 227 -5.39 17.47 -7.32
CA ASP A 227 -4.47 16.33 -7.21
C ASP A 227 -5.06 15.14 -6.45
N TYR A 228 -4.49 13.97 -6.68
CA TYR A 228 -4.81 12.79 -5.90
C TYR A 228 -4.42 12.98 -4.43
N PHE A 229 -5.25 12.47 -3.53
CA PHE A 229 -5.07 12.58 -2.09
C PHE A 229 -5.35 11.24 -1.40
N GLU A 230 -4.69 11.01 -0.26
CA GLU A 230 -4.89 9.83 0.59
C GLU A 230 -5.15 10.31 2.03
N GLY A 231 -5.93 9.52 2.79
CA GLY A 231 -5.78 9.30 4.25
C GLY A 231 -5.82 10.45 5.28
N ASP A 232 -5.40 11.67 4.98
CA ASP A 232 -5.02 12.61 6.05
C ASP A 232 -6.22 13.24 6.74
N LYS A 233 -6.11 13.42 8.07
CA LYS A 233 -7.09 14.12 8.90
C LYS A 233 -7.02 15.61 8.58
N ILE A 234 -7.81 16.05 7.61
CA ILE A 234 -8.04 17.47 7.41
C ILE A 234 -9.16 17.89 8.37
N HIS A 235 -8.86 18.83 9.26
CA HIS A 235 -9.89 19.52 10.03
C HIS A 235 -10.68 20.40 9.07
N ILE A 236 -11.83 19.89 8.64
CA ILE A 236 -12.82 20.66 7.91
C ILE A 236 -13.48 21.55 8.96
N HIS A 237 -13.14 22.83 8.99
CA HIS A 237 -13.94 23.80 9.74
C HIS A 237 -15.26 23.96 8.99
N GLU A 238 -16.32 23.37 9.55
CA GLU A 238 -17.71 23.69 9.20
C GLU A 238 -18.02 25.16 9.55
#